data_AF-A0A6G3XSU0-F1
#
_entry.id   AF-A0A6G3XSU0-F1
#
_cell.length_a   1.000
_cell.length_b   1.000
_cell.length_c   1.000
_cell.angle_alpha   90.00
_cell.angle_beta   90.00
_cell.angle_gamma   90.00
#
_symmetry.space_group_name_H-M   'P 1'
#
loop_
_entity.id
_entity.type
_entity.pdbx_description
1 polymer ?
#
loop_
_entity_poly.entity_id
_entity_poly.type
_entity_poly.pdbx_seq_one_letter_code
_entity_poly.pdbx_strand_id
1 'polypeptide(L)' 'PSGGGDTYVSALDVRTGEVVGRRKVTVAPELEYREPEGIAVRAAPEPRLCVGFSVKTPEHRRLAVYACPAPGVTA' A
#
# COMPACT_ATOMS: atom_id res chain seq x y z
N PRO A 1 5.08 13.10 -12.19
CA PRO A 1 5.36 13.38 -10.75
C PRO A 1 6.39 12.37 -10.19
N SER A 2 7.57 12.83 -9.79
CA SER A 2 8.77 11.99 -9.58
C SER A 2 9.03 11.51 -8.15
N GLY A 3 8.15 11.79 -7.18
CA GLY A 3 8.40 11.57 -5.75
C GLY A 3 8.08 10.16 -5.21
N GLY A 4 7.63 9.23 -6.04
CA GLY A 4 7.22 7.90 -5.58
C GLY A 4 6.04 7.89 -4.61
N GLY A 5 5.23 8.98 -4.56
CA GLY A 5 4.04 9.13 -3.71
C GLY A 5 4.31 9.18 -2.20
N ASP A 6 3.34 9.67 -1.43
CA ASP A 6 3.44 9.86 0.03
C ASP A 6 2.34 9.11 0.80
N THR A 7 1.94 7.94 0.29
CA THR A 7 1.01 7.06 0.99
C THR A 7 1.72 6.37 2.16
N TYR A 8 1.10 6.42 3.33
CA TYR A 8 1.54 5.72 4.54
C TYR A 8 0.44 4.81 5.05
N VAL A 9 0.84 3.71 5.69
CA VAL A 9 -0.04 2.87 6.49
C VAL A 9 0.37 3.01 7.95
N SER A 10 -0.61 3.32 8.80
CA SER A 10 -0.45 3.35 10.25
C SER A 10 -0.99 2.05 10.84
N ALA A 11 -0.27 1.49 11.80
CA ALA A 11 -0.74 0.42 12.65
C ALA A 11 -1.23 1.02 13.97
N LEU A 12 -2.42 0.64 14.40
CA LEU A 12 -3.01 1.08 15.66
C LEU A 12 -3.20 -0.13 16.59
N ASP A 13 -2.92 0.03 17.88
CA ASP A 13 -3.40 -0.95 18.88
C ASP A 13 -4.91 -0.78 19.00
N VAL A 14 -5.66 -1.81 18.62
CA VAL A 14 -7.13 -1.77 18.59
C VAL A 14 -7.77 -1.62 19.98
N ARG A 15 -7.04 -1.91 21.06
CA ARG A 15 -7.55 -1.79 22.44
C ARG A 15 -7.40 -0.38 22.98
N THR A 16 -6.38 0.35 22.54
CA THR A 16 -6.05 1.70 23.06
C THR A 16 -6.31 2.81 22.05
N GLY A 17 -6.37 2.49 20.76
CA GLY A 17 -6.46 3.45 19.67
C GLY A 17 -5.12 4.15 19.36
N GLU A 18 -4.05 3.82 20.06
CA GLU A 18 -2.75 4.46 19.86
C GLU A 18 -2.06 3.98 18.59
N VAL A 19 -1.35 4.88 17.90
CA VAL A 19 -0.53 4.55 16.75
C VAL A 19 0.75 3.88 17.22
N VAL A 20 0.86 2.57 16.98
CA VAL A 20 2.03 1.74 17.36
C VAL A 20 3.06 1.62 16.25
N GLY A 21 2.75 2.10 15.05
CA GLY A 21 3.70 2.15 13.94
C GLY A 21 3.18 2.90 12.73
N ARG A 22 4.10 3.36 11.88
CA ARG A 22 3.79 3.99 10.60
C ARG A 22 4.86 3.62 9.59
N ARG A 23 4.44 3.22 8.39
CA ARG A 23 5.36 2.84 7.30
C ARG A 23 4.92 3.47 5.98
N LYS A 24 5.91 3.92 5.18
CA LYS A 24 5.67 4.41 3.82
C LYS A 24 5.34 3.22 2.92
N VAL A 25 4.38 3.38 2.03
CA VAL A 25 4.04 2.39 1.01
C VAL A 25 5.01 2.55 -0.16
N THR A 26 5.89 1.56 -0.36
CA THR A 26 6.95 1.59 -1.37
C THR A 26 6.68 0.70 -2.58
N VAL A 27 5.61 -0.12 -2.55
CA VAL A 27 5.24 -0.99 -3.68
C VAL A 27 4.77 -0.20 -4.90
N ALA A 28 4.91 -0.82 -6.08
CA ALA A 28 4.51 -0.26 -7.36
C ALA A 28 5.06 1.16 -7.63
N PRO A 29 6.38 1.39 -7.51
CA PRO A 29 6.99 2.69 -7.80
C PRO A 29 6.86 3.12 -9.27
N GLU A 30 6.61 2.19 -10.18
CA GLU A 30 6.43 2.40 -11.61
C GLU A 30 5.10 3.08 -11.99
N LEU A 31 4.15 3.19 -11.06
CA LEU A 31 2.86 3.83 -11.31
C LEU A 31 2.96 5.35 -11.20
N GLU A 32 2.82 6.05 -12.33
CA GLU A 32 3.02 7.51 -12.43
C GLU A 32 1.97 8.34 -11.66
N TYR A 33 0.72 7.85 -11.61
CA TYR A 33 -0.39 8.46 -10.87
C TYR A 33 -1.08 7.39 -10.02
N ARG A 34 -0.61 7.22 -8.79
CA ARG A 34 -1.11 6.21 -7.85
C ARG A 34 -1.93 6.85 -6.74
N GLU A 35 -3.24 6.72 -6.83
CA GLU A 35 -4.15 7.09 -5.74
C GLU A 35 -4.48 5.82 -4.93
N PRO A 36 -4.30 5.80 -3.60
CA PRO A 36 -4.60 4.62 -2.78
C PRO A 36 -6.11 4.46 -2.59
N GLU A 37 -6.63 3.24 -2.84
CA GLU A 37 -8.08 2.95 -2.88
C GLU A 37 -8.49 1.81 -1.93
N GLY A 38 -7.70 1.57 -0.88
CA GLY A 38 -8.00 0.58 0.14
C GLY A 38 -6.85 -0.39 0.44
N ILE A 39 -7.05 -1.20 1.47
CA ILE A 39 -6.08 -2.19 1.95
C ILE A 39 -6.77 -3.50 2.31
N ALA A 40 -6.02 -4.60 2.21
CA ALA A 40 -6.48 -5.94 2.60
C ALA A 40 -5.32 -6.75 3.19
N VAL A 41 -5.63 -7.81 3.95
CA VAL A 41 -4.62 -8.79 4.38
C VAL A 41 -4.86 -10.09 3.63
N ARG A 42 -3.86 -10.52 2.84
CA ARG A 42 -3.84 -11.89 2.30
C ARG A 42 -3.29 -12.81 3.40
N ALA A 43 -4.07 -13.79 3.84
CA ALA A 43 -3.73 -14.61 5.00
C ALA A 43 -2.71 -15.73 4.72
N ALA A 44 -2.71 -16.31 3.52
CA ALA A 44 -1.91 -17.50 3.17
C ALA A 44 -1.22 -17.37 1.79
N PRO A 45 -0.12 -18.11 1.52
CA PRO A 45 0.60 -18.99 2.47
C PRO A 45 1.33 -18.21 3.57
N GLU A 46 1.85 -17.02 3.28
CA GLU A 46 2.32 -16.08 4.29
C GLU A 46 1.46 -14.81 4.31
N PRO A 47 1.15 -14.27 5.51
CA PRO A 47 0.47 -13.01 5.67
C PRO A 47 1.18 -11.87 4.92
N ARG A 48 0.40 -11.12 4.13
CA ARG A 48 0.86 -9.91 3.43
C ARG A 48 -0.21 -8.83 3.50
N LEU A 49 0.22 -7.61 3.78
CA LEU A 49 -0.61 -6.42 3.58
C LEU A 49 -0.66 -6.12 2.08
N CYS A 50 -1.84 -5.98 1.52
CA CYS A 50 -2.06 -5.57 0.15
C CYS A 50 -2.64 -4.15 0.11
N VAL A 51 -2.22 -3.37 -0.90
CA VAL A 51 -2.70 -2.01 -1.15
C VAL A 51 -3.27 -1.95 -2.56
N GLY A 52 -4.48 -1.41 -2.67
CA GLY A 52 -5.11 -1.11 -3.94
C GLY A 52 -4.73 0.30 -4.42
N PHE A 53 -4.42 0.43 -5.71
CA PHE A 53 -4.24 1.73 -6.35
C PHE A 53 -5.21 1.90 -7.51
N SER A 54 -5.81 3.07 -7.61
CA SER A 54 -6.36 3.57 -8.86
C SER A 54 -5.25 4.25 -9.65
N VAL A 55 -5.05 3.77 -10.87
CA VAL A 55 -4.10 4.28 -11.84
C VAL A 55 -4.86 5.06 -12.88
N LYS A 56 -4.56 6.35 -13.00
CA LYS A 56 -5.13 7.19 -14.05
C LYS A 56 -4.51 6.81 -15.40
N THR A 57 -5.34 6.40 -16.35
CA THR A 57 -4.97 6.29 -17.77
C THR A 57 -5.71 7.37 -18.57
N PRO A 58 -5.35 7.63 -19.84
CA PRO A 58 -6.02 8.66 -20.65
C PRO A 58 -7.52 8.43 -20.83
N GLU A 59 -7.96 7.17 -20.85
CA GLU A 59 -9.33 6.76 -21.22
C GLU A 59 -10.17 6.37 -19.99
N HIS A 60 -9.55 5.71 -19.00
CA HIS A 60 -10.23 5.19 -17.82
C HIS A 60 -9.31 5.10 -16.61
N ARG A 61 -9.86 4.70 -15.45
CA ARG A 61 -9.06 4.29 -14.29
C ARG A 61 -8.88 2.78 -14.30
N ARG A 62 -7.65 2.33 -14.04
CA ARG A 62 -7.35 0.91 -13.80
C ARG A 62 -7.13 0.71 -12.31
N LEU A 63 -7.77 -0.31 -11.75
CA LEU A 63 -7.52 -0.74 -10.38
C LEU A 63 -6.47 -1.85 -10.39
N ALA A 64 -5.48 -1.74 -9.53
CA ALA A 64 -4.44 -2.75 -9.35
C ALA A 64 -4.16 -2.97 -7.86
N VAL A 65 -3.91 -4.22 -7.47
CA VAL A 65 -3.63 -4.59 -6.08
C VAL A 65 -2.22 -5.15 -5.98
N TYR A 66 -1.42 -4.60 -5.07
CA TYR A 66 -0.04 -5.01 -4.84
C TYR A 66 0.14 -5.47 -3.40
N ALA A 67 0.95 -6.52 -3.20
CA ALA A 67 1.33 -6.99 -1.88
C ALA A 67 2.61 -6.26 -1.42
N CYS A 68 2.56 -5.65 -0.24
CA CYS A 68 3.73 -5.11 0.44
C CYS A 68 4.75 -6.22 0.76
N PRO A 69 6.06 -5.91 0.75
CA PRO A 69 7.08 -6.86 1.17
C PRO A 69 6.83 -7.37 2.60
N ALA A 70 7.31 -8.57 2.88
CA ALA A 70 7.35 -9.09 4.24
C ALA A 70 8.19 -8.16 5.14
N PRO A 71 7.88 -8.06 6.43
CA PRO A 71 8.77 -7.39 7.39
C PRO A 71 10.20 -7.93 7.26
N GLY A 72 11.18 -7.06 7.09
CA GLY A 72 12.60 -7.43 6.96
C GLY A 72 13.09 -7.75 5.54
N VAL A 73 12.21 -7.72 4.53
CA VAL A 73 12.60 -7.82 3.12
C VAL A 73 12.48 -6.44 2.48
N THR A 74 13.61 -5.81 2.16
CA THR A 74 13.63 -4.63 1.28
C THR A 74 13.45 -5.09 -0.16
N ALA A 75 12.49 -4.49 -0.86
CA ALA A 75 12.32 -4.59 -2.30
C ALA A 75 13.36 -3.76 -3.05
#